data_AF-A0A0Q8INY0-F1
#
_entry.id   AF-A0A0Q8INY0-F1
#
_cell.length_a   1.000
_cell.length_b   1.000
_cell.length_c   1.000
_cell.angle_alpha   90.00
_cell.angle_beta   90.00
_cell.angle_gamma   90.00
#
_symmetry.space_group_name_H-M   'P 1'
#
loop_
_entity.id
_entity.type
_entity.pdbx_description
1 polymer ?
#
loop_
_entity_poly.entity_id
_entity_poly.type
_entity_poly.pdbx_seq_one_letter_code
_entity_poly.pdbx_strand_id
1 'polypeptide(L)'
;MQGIAEREDYGVRDEEALRRLYPATHDLAIQKFQASLGRHAQEFIRRSPFLCIGTQDMAGRADVSPRGDPPGFVRILDPSTLAIPDRPGNNRLDSLSNIIANPVVGLLFVIPGFDDTLRVNGRARLTTDPDLLATMVVNDRVPTLAIVVEVQEIFMHCAKAFRRSHLWDPAYRQDRKEMPSLIKIILDETTGAPDEQAMRAIDDGLEEDYKRTLY
;
A
#
# COMPACT_ATOMS: atom_id res chain seq x y z
N MET A 1 13.08 26.93 -16.74
CA MET A 1 13.26 26.52 -15.33
C MET A 1 14.66 25.92 -15.22
N GLN A 2 15.61 26.59 -14.58
CA GLN A 2 16.85 25.92 -14.14
C GLN A 2 16.44 24.75 -13.24
N GLY A 3 16.99 23.57 -13.52
CA GLY A 3 16.60 22.33 -12.87
C GLY A 3 16.81 22.42 -11.36
N ILE A 4 15.90 21.85 -10.59
CA ILE A 4 15.99 21.74 -9.13
C ILE A 4 17.35 21.11 -8.69
N ALA A 5 17.98 20.34 -9.59
CA ALA A 5 19.28 19.70 -9.38
C ALA A 5 20.48 20.66 -9.20
N GLU A 6 20.38 21.93 -9.59
CA GLU A 6 21.55 22.84 -9.60
C GLU A 6 21.65 23.77 -8.37
N ARG A 7 20.68 23.72 -7.46
CA ARG A 7 20.65 24.60 -6.27
C ARG A 7 21.23 23.90 -5.04
N GLU A 8 22.52 23.56 -5.12
CA GLU A 8 23.23 22.80 -4.09
C GLU A 8 23.10 23.38 -2.67
N ASP A 9 23.09 24.71 -2.55
CA ASP A 9 22.99 25.44 -1.29
C ASP A 9 21.68 25.21 -0.51
N TYR A 10 20.65 24.69 -1.18
CA TYR A 10 19.34 24.41 -0.57
C TYR A 10 19.13 22.92 -0.26
N GLY A 11 20.14 22.08 -0.50
CA GLY A 11 20.09 20.65 -0.22
C GLY A 11 20.29 20.34 1.26
N VAL A 12 19.38 19.55 1.85
CA VAL A 12 19.57 18.95 3.18
C VAL A 12 20.28 17.61 2.99
N ARG A 13 21.57 17.53 3.36
CA ARG A 13 22.45 16.40 3.00
C ARG A 13 22.75 15.44 4.15
N ASP A 14 22.42 15.82 5.37
CA ASP A 14 22.66 15.02 6.57
C ASP A 14 21.55 15.24 7.61
N GLU A 15 21.53 14.34 8.60
CA GLU A 15 20.51 14.35 9.65
C GLU A 15 20.63 15.57 10.57
N GLU A 16 21.84 16.11 10.76
CA GLU A 16 22.04 17.28 11.62
C GLU A 16 21.41 18.53 10.99
N ALA A 17 21.64 18.75 9.70
CA ALA A 17 20.98 19.76 8.89
C ALA A 17 19.47 19.58 8.90
N LEU A 18 18.98 18.35 8.77
CA LEU A 18 17.56 18.07 8.86
C LEU A 18 17.00 18.40 10.25
N ARG A 19 17.72 18.05 11.32
CA ARG A 19 17.24 18.25 12.68
C ARG A 19 17.12 19.73 13.03
N ARG A 20 18.04 20.58 12.53
CA ARG A 20 17.99 22.04 12.68
C ARG A 20 16.71 22.68 12.11
N LEU A 21 16.04 22.03 11.15
CA LEU A 21 14.85 22.57 10.50
C LEU A 21 13.55 22.36 11.29
N TYR A 22 13.50 21.41 12.22
CA TYR A 22 12.26 21.15 12.95
C TYR A 22 12.46 21.04 14.46
N PRO A 23 11.43 21.38 15.25
CA PRO A 23 11.43 21.14 16.69
C PRO A 23 11.67 19.68 17.04
N ALA A 24 12.13 19.45 18.27
CA ALA A 24 12.24 18.10 18.82
C ALA A 24 10.91 17.36 18.76
N THR A 25 10.98 16.04 18.55
CA THR A 25 9.81 15.16 18.55
C THR A 25 9.12 15.23 19.92
N HIS A 26 7.82 15.53 19.95
CA HIS A 26 7.05 15.53 21.19
C HIS A 26 6.99 14.12 21.82
N ASP A 27 7.07 14.05 23.15
CA ASP A 27 7.06 12.78 23.91
C ASP A 27 5.88 11.86 23.57
N LEU A 28 4.69 12.45 23.37
CA LEU A 28 3.49 11.70 22.95
C LEU A 28 3.63 11.05 21.56
N ALA A 29 4.45 11.60 20.67
CA ALA A 29 4.73 10.98 19.36
C ALA A 29 5.69 9.80 19.49
N ILE A 30 6.60 9.85 20.46
CA ILE A 30 7.52 8.74 20.80
C ILE A 30 6.74 7.61 21.49
N GLN A 31 5.82 7.94 22.40
CA GLN A 31 4.99 6.97 23.13
C GLN A 31 3.94 6.25 22.25
N LYS A 32 3.64 6.76 21.05
CA LYS A 32 2.75 6.08 20.08
C LYS A 32 3.35 4.84 19.43
N PHE A 33 4.60 4.54 19.75
CA PHE A 33 5.29 3.33 19.36
C PHE A 33 4.79 2.13 20.18
N GLN A 34 4.38 1.07 19.49
CA GLN A 34 4.11 -0.22 20.13
C GLN A 34 4.88 -1.33 19.41
N ALA A 35 5.50 -2.22 20.20
CA ALA A 35 6.18 -3.41 19.69
C ALA A 35 5.22 -4.59 19.41
N SER A 36 3.93 -4.46 19.77
CA SER A 36 2.92 -5.50 19.57
C SER A 36 1.57 -4.92 19.20
N LEU A 37 0.76 -5.72 18.50
CA LEU A 37 -0.58 -5.41 18.04
C LEU A 37 -1.52 -5.30 19.24
N GLY A 38 -1.54 -4.13 19.86
CA GLY A 38 -2.53 -3.79 20.89
C GLY A 38 -3.97 -3.87 20.34
N ARG A 39 -4.94 -3.91 21.25
CA ARG A 39 -6.37 -4.08 20.92
C ARG A 39 -6.85 -3.14 19.81
N HIS A 40 -6.46 -1.86 19.85
CA HIS A 40 -6.88 -0.86 18.87
C HIS A 40 -6.24 -1.06 17.50
N ALA A 41 -4.96 -1.44 17.43
CA ALA A 41 -4.29 -1.75 16.18
C ALA A 41 -4.93 -2.96 15.50
N GLN A 42 -5.23 -4.01 16.26
CA GLN A 42 -5.93 -5.19 15.73
C GLN A 42 -7.31 -4.82 15.17
N GLU A 43 -8.07 -4.00 15.89
CA GLU A 43 -9.40 -3.56 15.43
C GLU A 43 -9.32 -2.69 14.17
N PHE A 44 -8.30 -1.84 14.08
CA PHE A 44 -8.05 -1.04 12.89
C PHE A 44 -7.73 -1.92 11.68
N ILE A 45 -6.87 -2.93 11.85
CA ILE A 45 -6.53 -3.90 10.79
C ILE A 45 -7.78 -4.66 10.34
N ARG A 46 -8.60 -5.18 11.27
CA ARG A 46 -9.85 -5.89 10.93
C ARG A 46 -10.82 -5.04 10.12
N ARG A 47 -10.82 -3.72 10.29
CA ARG A 47 -11.70 -2.80 9.57
C ARG A 47 -11.12 -2.33 8.24
N SER A 48 -9.82 -2.51 8.01
CA SER A 48 -9.13 -2.00 6.83
C SER A 48 -9.39 -2.92 5.64
N PRO A 49 -10.09 -2.47 4.59
CA PRO A 49 -10.21 -3.21 3.33
C PRO A 49 -9.01 -2.95 2.38
N PHE A 50 -8.08 -2.08 2.79
CA PHE A 50 -6.98 -1.61 1.96
C PHE A 50 -5.71 -1.40 2.78
N LEU A 51 -4.58 -1.77 2.19
CA LEU A 51 -3.25 -1.37 2.67
C LEU A 51 -2.31 -1.12 1.49
N CYS A 52 -1.28 -0.32 1.73
CA CYS A 52 -0.08 -0.28 0.87
C CYS A 52 1.04 -1.07 1.54
N ILE A 53 1.79 -1.86 0.77
CA ILE A 53 3.03 -2.51 1.21
C ILE A 53 4.21 -1.94 0.44
N GLY A 54 5.14 -1.33 1.18
CA GLY A 54 6.44 -0.92 0.70
C GLY A 54 7.46 -2.04 0.87
N THR A 55 8.20 -2.32 -0.19
CA THR A 55 9.27 -3.33 -0.24
C THR A 55 10.50 -2.72 -0.89
N GLN A 56 11.67 -3.31 -0.68
CA GLN A 56 12.90 -2.86 -1.32
C GLN A 56 13.82 -4.06 -1.55
N ASP A 57 14.45 -4.16 -2.72
CA ASP A 57 15.50 -5.17 -2.90
C ASP A 57 16.85 -4.73 -2.30
N MET A 58 17.83 -5.64 -2.34
CA MET A 58 19.18 -5.39 -1.82
C MET A 58 19.98 -4.37 -2.64
N ALA A 59 19.54 -4.02 -3.84
CA ALA A 59 20.14 -2.95 -4.66
C ALA A 59 19.55 -1.58 -4.35
N GLY A 60 18.62 -1.49 -3.39
CA GLY A 60 17.97 -0.26 -2.98
C GLY A 60 16.77 0.13 -3.85
N ARG A 61 16.35 -0.70 -4.82
CA ARG A 61 15.16 -0.44 -5.63
C ARG A 61 13.93 -0.71 -4.78
N ALA A 62 13.16 0.34 -4.52
CA ALA A 62 11.95 0.28 -3.71
C ALA A 62 10.70 0.24 -4.60
N ASP A 63 9.69 -0.46 -4.11
CA ASP A 63 8.37 -0.55 -4.73
C ASP A 63 7.28 -0.41 -3.66
N VAL A 64 6.13 0.16 -4.04
CA VAL A 64 4.95 0.26 -3.19
C VAL A 64 3.77 -0.30 -3.96
N SER A 65 3.14 -1.34 -3.42
CA SER A 65 1.98 -1.97 -4.04
C SER A 65 0.74 -1.85 -3.16
N PRO A 66 -0.42 -1.47 -3.72
CA PRO A 66 -1.70 -1.54 -3.01
C PRO A 66 -2.18 -2.99 -2.89
N ARG A 67 -2.82 -3.31 -1.77
CA ARG A 67 -3.51 -4.58 -1.52
C ARG A 67 -4.92 -4.25 -1.03
N GLY A 68 -5.92 -4.93 -1.59
CA GLY A 68 -7.31 -4.70 -1.24
C GLY A 68 -8.16 -5.96 -1.38
N ASP A 69 -9.13 -6.09 -0.49
CA ASP A 69 -10.04 -7.24 -0.30
C ASP A 69 -11.11 -6.80 0.74
N PRO A 70 -12.20 -7.54 1.04
CA PRO A 70 -13.15 -7.14 2.09
C PRO A 70 -12.49 -6.93 3.46
N PRO A 71 -13.08 -6.08 4.32
CA PRO A 71 -12.57 -5.84 5.67
C PRO A 71 -12.27 -7.16 6.41
N GLY A 72 -11.08 -7.22 7.01
CA GLY A 72 -10.63 -8.38 7.78
C GLY A 72 -9.79 -9.37 6.96
N PHE A 73 -9.51 -9.10 5.68
CA PHE A 73 -8.71 -9.99 4.83
C PHE A 73 -7.30 -10.28 5.35
N VAL A 74 -6.69 -9.31 6.03
CA VAL A 74 -5.44 -9.55 6.77
C VAL A 74 -5.76 -10.34 8.03
N ARG A 75 -5.23 -11.57 8.11
CA ARG A 75 -5.36 -12.42 9.29
C ARG A 75 -4.36 -11.97 10.34
N ILE A 76 -4.84 -11.79 11.57
CA ILE A 76 -3.98 -11.58 12.74
C ILE A 76 -3.75 -12.97 13.33
N LEU A 77 -2.54 -13.51 13.18
CA LEU A 77 -2.22 -14.87 13.63
C LEU A 77 -1.94 -14.88 15.14
N ASP A 78 -1.27 -13.84 15.63
CA ASP A 78 -0.97 -13.61 17.03
C ASP A 78 -0.69 -12.10 17.27
N PRO A 79 -0.42 -11.64 18.51
CA PRO A 79 -0.14 -10.22 18.80
C PRO A 79 1.10 -9.62 18.11
N SER A 80 1.87 -10.40 17.36
CA SER A 80 3.08 -9.99 16.64
C SER A 80 3.13 -10.45 15.19
N THR A 81 2.12 -11.17 14.69
CA THR A 81 2.16 -11.78 13.35
C THR A 81 0.89 -11.52 12.56
N LEU A 82 1.05 -11.03 11.33
CA LEU A 82 0.00 -10.83 10.35
C LEU A 82 0.18 -11.77 9.16
N ALA A 83 -0.90 -12.12 8.47
CA ALA A 83 -0.87 -12.77 7.17
C ALA A 83 -1.76 -12.03 6.17
N ILE A 84 -1.19 -11.70 5.01
CA ILE A 84 -1.82 -10.95 3.93
C ILE A 84 -1.96 -11.91 2.73
N PRO A 85 -3.16 -12.10 2.16
CA PRO A 85 -3.34 -12.99 1.03
C PRO A 85 -2.81 -12.34 -0.24
N ASP A 86 -2.15 -13.11 -1.10
CA ASP A 86 -1.83 -12.69 -2.46
C ASP A 86 -3.01 -13.00 -3.38
N ARG A 87 -3.55 -11.95 -3.99
CA ARG A 87 -4.72 -12.02 -4.88
C ARG A 87 -4.27 -11.90 -6.34
N PRO A 88 -5.04 -12.47 -7.29
CA PRO A 88 -4.74 -12.33 -8.71
C PRO A 88 -4.56 -10.87 -9.11
N GLY A 89 -3.56 -10.62 -9.95
CA GLY A 89 -3.24 -9.29 -10.45
C GLY A 89 -2.58 -9.38 -11.81
N ASN A 90 -1.64 -8.47 -12.09
CA ASN A 90 -0.90 -8.43 -13.36
C ASN A 90 0.30 -9.39 -13.42
N ASN A 91 0.45 -10.29 -12.44
CA ASN A 91 1.57 -11.23 -12.30
C ASN A 91 2.96 -10.57 -12.25
N ARG A 92 3.04 -9.27 -11.95
CA ARG A 92 4.31 -8.64 -11.61
C ARG A 92 4.72 -9.08 -10.21
N LEU A 93 5.78 -9.86 -10.13
CA LEU A 93 6.27 -10.44 -8.88
C LEU A 93 7.21 -9.48 -8.12
N ASP A 94 7.16 -8.17 -8.39
CA ASP A 94 8.11 -7.18 -7.88
C ASP A 94 8.18 -7.21 -6.34
N SER A 95 7.05 -6.97 -5.66
CA SER A 95 7.02 -6.98 -4.19
C SER A 95 7.39 -8.35 -3.59
N LEU A 96 6.98 -9.45 -4.23
CA LEU A 96 7.26 -10.82 -3.75
C LEU A 96 8.74 -11.17 -3.89
N SER A 97 9.35 -10.82 -5.03
CA SER A 97 10.79 -11.01 -5.30
C SER A 97 11.62 -10.14 -4.35
N ASN A 98 11.18 -8.91 -4.09
CA ASN A 98 11.82 -8.03 -3.10
C ASN A 98 11.80 -8.67 -1.72
N ILE A 99 10.66 -9.22 -1.26
CA ILE A 99 10.54 -9.88 0.05
C ILE A 99 11.49 -11.07 0.18
N ILE A 100 11.65 -11.87 -0.88
CA ILE A 100 12.61 -12.99 -0.91
C ILE A 100 14.04 -12.48 -0.74
N ALA A 101 14.40 -11.39 -1.43
CA ALA A 101 15.75 -10.83 -1.38
C ALA A 101 16.03 -10.05 -0.08
N ASN A 102 15.02 -9.36 0.44
CA ASN A 102 15.08 -8.49 1.61
C ASN A 102 13.71 -8.52 2.33
N PRO A 103 13.64 -9.10 3.54
CA PRO A 103 12.37 -9.29 4.22
C PRO A 103 11.79 -8.00 4.82
N VAL A 104 12.52 -6.87 4.80
CA VAL A 104 12.05 -5.63 5.45
C VAL A 104 10.87 -5.03 4.67
N VAL A 105 9.75 -4.84 5.36
CA VAL A 105 8.53 -4.26 4.77
C VAL A 105 7.93 -3.16 5.65
N GLY A 106 7.28 -2.20 5.00
CA GLY A 106 6.43 -1.21 5.64
C GLY A 106 5.00 -1.33 5.14
N LEU A 107 4.03 -1.40 6.04
CA LEU A 107 2.60 -1.46 5.74
C LEU A 107 1.93 -0.16 6.16
N LEU A 108 0.99 0.32 5.35
CA LEU A 108 0.09 1.42 5.70
C LEU A 108 -1.35 0.99 5.48
N PHE A 109 -2.07 0.75 6.59
CA PHE A 109 -3.48 0.39 6.58
C PHE A 109 -4.35 1.64 6.53
N VAL A 110 -5.42 1.55 5.75
CA VAL A 110 -6.38 2.64 5.54
C VAL A 110 -7.81 2.09 5.65
N ILE A 111 -8.65 2.81 6.40
CA ILE A 111 -10.09 2.56 6.46
C ILE A 111 -10.77 3.71 5.72
N PRO A 112 -11.52 3.46 4.63
CA PRO A 112 -12.29 4.49 3.95
C PRO A 112 -13.19 5.26 4.94
N GLY A 113 -13.08 6.60 4.91
CA GLY A 113 -13.82 7.49 5.80
C GLY A 113 -13.17 7.74 7.17
N PHE A 114 -12.07 7.06 7.51
CA PHE A 114 -11.27 7.37 8.70
C PHE A 114 -10.08 8.22 8.26
N ASP A 115 -9.86 9.35 8.92
CA ASP A 115 -8.72 10.19 8.57
C ASP A 115 -7.39 9.65 9.11
N ASP A 116 -7.42 8.89 10.21
CA ASP A 116 -6.24 8.28 10.81
C ASP A 116 -5.79 7.03 10.01
N THR A 117 -4.51 6.71 10.10
CA THR A 117 -3.93 5.52 9.47
C THR A 117 -3.10 4.72 10.47
N LEU A 118 -2.93 3.43 10.19
CA LEU A 118 -2.07 2.56 10.99
C LEU A 118 -0.88 2.12 10.13
N ARG A 119 0.33 2.47 10.56
CA ARG A 119 1.57 1.95 9.97
C ARG A 119 2.09 0.78 10.78
N VAL A 120 2.56 -0.24 10.09
CA VAL A 120 3.21 -1.41 10.67
C VAL A 120 4.51 -1.66 9.91
N ASN A 121 5.65 -1.71 10.59
CA ASN A 121 6.91 -2.15 9.99
C ASN A 121 7.26 -3.53 10.51
N GLY A 122 7.91 -4.33 9.69
CA GLY A 122 8.22 -5.69 10.07
C GLY A 122 9.07 -6.45 9.08
N ARG A 123 9.14 -7.76 9.28
CA ARG A 123 9.82 -8.72 8.43
C ARG A 123 8.83 -9.67 7.79
N ALA A 124 8.80 -9.69 6.46
CA ALA A 124 7.91 -10.53 5.68
C ALA A 124 8.61 -11.84 5.25
N ARG A 125 7.81 -12.89 5.12
CA ARG A 125 8.14 -14.11 4.37
C ARG A 125 6.94 -14.56 3.57
N LEU A 126 7.17 -15.38 2.55
CA LEU A 126 6.11 -15.98 1.74
C LEU A 126 5.82 -17.40 2.23
N THR A 127 4.54 -17.81 2.19
CA THR A 127 4.13 -19.17 2.52
C THR A 127 3.01 -19.65 1.62
N THR A 128 3.02 -20.93 1.31
CA THR A 128 1.93 -21.65 0.61
C THR A 128 1.28 -22.69 1.53
N ASP A 129 1.34 -22.47 2.85
CA ASP A 129 0.75 -23.35 3.86
C ASP A 129 -0.77 -23.51 3.61
N PRO A 130 -1.25 -24.71 3.24
CA PRO A 130 -2.64 -24.91 2.86
C PRO A 130 -3.62 -24.63 4.01
N ASP A 131 -3.23 -24.89 5.26
CA ASP A 131 -4.10 -24.67 6.41
C ASP A 131 -4.33 -23.18 6.64
N LEU A 132 -3.27 -22.37 6.52
CA LEU A 132 -3.38 -20.92 6.57
C LEU A 132 -4.18 -20.36 5.39
N LEU A 133 -3.86 -20.78 4.17
CA LEU A 133 -4.53 -20.28 2.96
C LEU A 133 -6.03 -20.60 2.95
N ALA A 134 -6.42 -21.77 3.47
CA ALA A 134 -7.83 -22.15 3.63
C ALA A 134 -8.60 -21.17 4.53
N THR A 135 -7.94 -20.52 5.50
CA THR A 135 -8.59 -19.49 6.33
C THR A 135 -8.83 -18.18 5.58
N MET A 136 -8.26 -18.00 4.37
CA MET A 136 -8.21 -16.73 3.64
C MET A 136 -9.04 -16.76 2.34
N VAL A 137 -9.96 -17.72 2.21
CA VAL A 137 -10.84 -17.88 1.05
C VAL A 137 -11.81 -16.71 0.91
N VAL A 138 -11.99 -16.24 -0.32
CA VAL A 138 -13.03 -15.28 -0.72
C VAL A 138 -13.67 -15.80 -2.01
N ASN A 139 -15.00 -15.84 -2.06
CA ASN A 139 -15.76 -16.32 -3.23
C ASN A 139 -15.28 -17.70 -3.72
N ASP A 140 -15.08 -18.64 -2.78
CA ASP A 140 -14.58 -20.00 -3.02
C ASP A 140 -13.19 -20.09 -3.68
N ARG A 141 -12.44 -18.98 -3.71
CA ARG A 141 -11.07 -18.93 -4.24
C ARG A 141 -10.04 -18.79 -3.12
N VAL A 142 -9.14 -19.76 -3.07
CA VAL A 142 -7.98 -19.80 -2.16
C VAL A 142 -6.88 -18.92 -2.75
N PRO A 143 -6.23 -18.03 -1.97
CA PRO A 143 -5.09 -17.26 -2.47
C PRO A 143 -3.91 -18.17 -2.83
N THR A 144 -3.09 -17.76 -3.80
CA THR A 144 -1.94 -18.56 -4.27
C THR A 144 -0.88 -18.73 -3.18
N LEU A 145 -0.64 -17.66 -2.42
CA LEU A 145 0.27 -17.63 -1.28
C LEU A 145 -0.20 -16.58 -0.27
N ALA A 146 0.42 -16.58 0.90
CA ALA A 146 0.28 -15.53 1.89
C ALA A 146 1.64 -14.89 2.19
N ILE A 147 1.63 -13.57 2.41
CA ILE A 147 2.75 -12.81 2.95
C ILE A 147 2.56 -12.78 4.47
N VAL A 148 3.43 -13.46 5.20
CA VAL A 148 3.42 -13.46 6.67
C VAL A 148 4.40 -12.40 7.16
N VAL A 149 3.91 -11.45 7.96
CA VAL A 149 4.68 -10.32 8.47
C VAL A 149 4.82 -10.44 9.98
N GLU A 150 6.05 -10.60 10.44
CA GLU A 150 6.44 -10.42 11.84
C GLU A 150 6.55 -8.92 12.13
N VAL A 151 5.71 -8.43 13.03
CA VAL A 151 5.57 -7.02 13.38
C VAL A 151 6.71 -6.61 14.31
N GLN A 152 7.42 -5.56 13.95
CA GLN A 152 8.48 -4.97 14.76
C GLN A 152 8.06 -3.62 15.34
N GLU A 153 7.27 -2.86 14.59
CA GLU A 153 6.90 -1.51 14.99
C GLU A 153 5.49 -1.16 14.51
N ILE A 154 4.72 -0.50 15.36
CA ILE A 154 3.38 -0.02 15.04
C ILE A 154 3.26 1.46 15.39
N PHE A 155 2.66 2.22 14.46
CA PHE A 155 2.41 3.64 14.61
C PHE A 155 0.99 3.99 14.19
N MET A 156 0.21 4.53 15.14
CA MET A 156 -1.05 5.21 14.82
C MET A 156 -0.74 6.63 14.34
N HIS A 157 -0.80 6.84 13.03
CA HIS A 157 -0.49 8.11 12.39
C HIS A 157 -1.69 9.06 12.37
N CYS A 158 -1.41 10.36 12.53
CA CYS A 158 -2.45 11.36 12.66
C CYS A 158 -3.12 11.71 11.33
N ALA A 159 -4.42 11.99 11.42
CA ALA A 159 -5.33 12.52 10.41
C ALA A 159 -4.90 13.72 9.54
N LYS A 160 -3.76 14.37 9.79
CA LYS A 160 -3.43 15.67 9.16
C LYS A 160 -3.32 15.60 7.63
N ALA A 161 -2.69 14.55 7.10
CA ALA A 161 -2.53 14.41 5.65
C ALA A 161 -3.88 14.22 4.96
N PHE A 162 -4.70 13.28 5.46
CA PHE A 162 -6.02 12.95 4.93
C PHE A 162 -7.00 14.12 5.02
N ARG A 163 -7.00 14.85 6.15
CA ARG A 163 -7.83 16.05 6.31
C ARG A 163 -7.40 17.19 5.40
N ARG A 164 -6.11 17.46 5.28
CA ARG A 164 -5.61 18.54 4.41
C ARG A 164 -5.90 18.27 2.94
N SER A 165 -5.81 17.02 2.51
CA SER A 165 -6.12 16.64 1.13
C SER A 165 -7.61 16.45 0.88
N HIS A 166 -8.47 16.59 1.90
CA HIS A 166 -9.90 16.32 1.80
C HIS A 166 -10.20 14.93 1.22
N LEU A 167 -9.37 13.92 1.54
CA LEU A 167 -9.33 12.65 0.80
C LEU A 167 -10.71 11.96 0.73
N TRP A 168 -11.50 12.07 1.79
CA TRP A 168 -12.81 11.44 1.91
C TRP A 168 -13.98 12.37 1.64
N ASP A 169 -13.74 13.67 1.47
CA ASP A 169 -14.79 14.67 1.30
C ASP A 169 -15.40 14.56 -0.11
N PRO A 170 -16.70 14.22 -0.23
CA PRO A 170 -17.35 14.13 -1.53
C PRO A 170 -17.28 15.44 -2.34
N ALA A 171 -17.20 16.60 -1.67
CA ALA A 171 -17.12 17.90 -2.32
C ALA A 171 -15.78 18.16 -3.05
N TYR A 172 -14.73 17.40 -2.72
CA TYR A 172 -13.39 17.54 -3.31
C TYR A 172 -13.07 16.43 -4.34
N ARG A 173 -14.01 15.51 -4.60
CA ARG A 173 -13.83 14.46 -5.59
C ARG A 173 -13.62 15.08 -6.98
N GLN A 174 -12.55 14.65 -7.63
CA GLN A 174 -12.26 15.03 -9.02
C GLN A 174 -13.13 14.19 -9.98
N ASP A 175 -13.48 14.74 -11.15
CA ASP A 175 -14.18 13.97 -12.18
C ASP A 175 -13.21 13.00 -12.87
N ARG A 176 -13.45 11.68 -12.76
CA ARG A 176 -12.62 10.65 -13.40
C ARG A 176 -12.51 10.85 -14.91
N LYS A 177 -13.51 11.48 -15.55
CA LYS A 177 -13.54 11.74 -17.00
C LYS A 177 -12.51 12.77 -17.46
N GLU A 178 -11.97 13.58 -16.54
CA GLU A 178 -10.91 14.55 -16.86
C GLU A 178 -9.54 13.90 -17.04
N MET A 179 -9.37 12.65 -16.57
CA MET A 179 -8.17 11.85 -16.79
C MET A 179 -8.39 10.83 -17.90
N PRO A 180 -7.39 10.56 -18.76
CA PRO A 180 -7.42 9.44 -19.70
C PRO A 180 -7.64 8.09 -19.01
N SER A 181 -8.09 7.08 -19.75
CA SER A 181 -8.15 5.71 -19.24
C SER A 181 -6.74 5.14 -19.02
N LEU A 182 -6.61 4.11 -18.17
CA LEU A 182 -5.31 3.52 -17.88
C LEU A 182 -4.65 2.97 -19.17
N ILE A 183 -5.44 2.32 -20.02
CA ILE A 183 -4.97 1.79 -21.31
C ILE A 183 -4.52 2.93 -22.22
N LYS A 184 -5.27 4.02 -22.30
CA LYS A 184 -4.87 5.19 -23.09
C LYS A 184 -3.51 5.72 -22.62
N ILE A 185 -3.31 5.87 -21.31
CA ILE A 185 -2.03 6.31 -20.73
C ILE A 185 -0.90 5.36 -21.15
N ILE A 186 -1.08 4.05 -20.95
CA ILE A 186 -0.08 3.04 -21.30
C ILE A 186 0.27 3.10 -22.79
N LEU A 187 -0.73 3.22 -23.66
CA LEU A 187 -0.52 3.25 -25.11
C LEU A 187 0.17 4.54 -25.55
N ASP A 188 -0.23 5.70 -25.02
CA ASP A 188 0.44 6.98 -25.26
C ASP A 188 1.94 6.93 -24.88
N GLU A 189 2.29 6.18 -23.83
CA GLU A 189 3.66 6.04 -23.32
C GLU A 189 4.47 4.91 -23.98
N THR A 190 3.86 3.96 -24.68
CA THR A 190 4.54 2.76 -25.21
C THR A 190 4.52 2.65 -26.73
N THR A 191 3.34 2.69 -27.36
CA THR A 191 3.14 2.31 -28.77
C THR A 191 2.30 3.29 -29.59
N GLY A 192 1.78 4.36 -28.97
CA GLY A 192 0.81 5.32 -29.53
C GLY A 192 -0.64 4.88 -29.28
N ALA A 193 -1.52 5.84 -28.93
CA ALA A 193 -2.93 5.54 -28.65
C ALA A 193 -3.73 5.16 -29.91
N PRO A 194 -4.56 4.10 -29.84
CA PRO A 194 -5.56 3.78 -30.86
C PRO A 194 -6.68 4.82 -30.86
N ASP A 195 -7.58 4.75 -31.85
CA ASP A 195 -8.72 5.66 -31.95
C ASP A 195 -9.72 5.52 -30.76
N GLU A 196 -10.60 6.52 -30.60
CA GLU A 196 -11.52 6.59 -29.44
C GLU A 196 -12.45 5.39 -29.29
N GLN A 197 -12.90 4.78 -30.39
CA GLN A 197 -13.79 3.63 -30.33
C GLN A 197 -13.04 2.38 -29.89
N ALA A 198 -11.84 2.18 -30.42
CA ALA A 198 -10.95 1.11 -29.99
C ALA A 198 -10.58 1.27 -28.50
N MET A 199 -10.31 2.49 -28.02
CA MET A 199 -10.01 2.73 -26.61
C MET A 199 -11.18 2.37 -25.68
N ARG A 200 -12.41 2.78 -26.01
CA ARG A 200 -13.60 2.44 -25.20
C ARG A 200 -13.84 0.94 -25.14
N ALA A 201 -13.67 0.23 -26.24
CA ALA A 201 -13.83 -1.23 -26.27
C ALA A 201 -12.81 -1.95 -25.36
N ILE A 202 -11.57 -1.46 -25.30
CA ILE A 202 -10.55 -2.03 -24.42
C ILE A 202 -10.85 -1.68 -22.95
N ASP A 203 -11.28 -0.45 -22.65
CA ASP A 203 -11.66 -0.03 -21.30
C ASP A 203 -12.85 -0.84 -20.75
N ASP A 204 -13.91 -1.00 -21.55
CA ASP A 204 -15.08 -1.80 -21.18
C ASP A 204 -14.68 -3.28 -20.97
N GLY A 205 -13.78 -3.80 -21.82
CA GLY A 205 -13.21 -5.13 -21.66
C GLY A 205 -12.44 -5.30 -20.36
N LEU A 206 -11.66 -4.29 -19.95
CA LEU A 206 -10.89 -4.29 -18.71
C LEU A 206 -11.79 -4.31 -17.46
N GLU A 207 -12.88 -3.52 -17.46
CA GLU A 207 -13.85 -3.51 -16.37
C GLU A 207 -14.59 -4.86 -16.23
N GLU A 208 -14.95 -5.50 -17.35
CA GLU A 208 -15.52 -6.85 -17.33
C GLU A 208 -14.49 -7.90 -16.87
N ASP A 209 -13.22 -7.75 -17.27
CA ASP A 209 -12.14 -8.59 -16.77
C ASP A 209 -11.96 -8.44 -15.25
N TYR A 210 -11.93 -7.22 -14.71
CA TYR A 210 -11.88 -6.99 -13.27
C TYR A 210 -13.03 -7.68 -12.53
N LYS A 211 -14.26 -7.60 -13.04
CA LYS A 211 -15.41 -8.29 -12.41
C LYS A 211 -15.23 -9.81 -12.39
N ARG A 212 -14.54 -10.39 -13.36
CA ARG A 212 -14.34 -11.84 -13.52
C ARG A 212 -13.11 -12.37 -12.78
N THR A 213 -12.05 -11.57 -12.67
CA THR A 213 -10.72 -12.01 -12.21
C THR A 213 -10.27 -11.39 -10.88
N LEU A 214 -11.14 -10.65 -10.18
CA LEU A 214 -10.79 -10.02 -8.89
C LEU A 214 -10.34 -11.01 -7.81
N TYR A 215 -10.83 -12.25 -7.88
CA TYR A 215 -10.55 -13.32 -6.91
C TYR A 215 -9.98 -14.54 -7.60
#